data_AF-A0A944V471-F1
#
_entry.id   AF-A0A944V471-F1
#
_cell.length_a   1.000
_cell.length_b   1.000
_cell.length_c   1.000
_cell.angle_alpha   90.00
_cell.angle_beta   90.00
_cell.angle_gamma   90.00
#
_symmetry.space_group_name_H-M   'P 1'
#
loop_
_entity.id
_entity.type
_entity.pdbx_description
1 polymer ?
#
loop_
_entity_poly.entity_id
_entity_poly.type
_entity_poly.pdbx_seq_one_letter_code
_entity_poly.pdbx_strand_id
1 'polypeptide(L)' 'MLNMLEMMKQYFAHHIIFSAGLLLIVGYVFGQLAEKIKLPTITGYILAGVFIGSSGLKLIRHENMEILYILS' A
#
# COMPACT_ATOMS: atom_id res chain seq x y z
N MET A 1 7.30 -23.86 7.05
CA MET A 1 7.38 -22.53 7.69
C MET A 1 6.95 -21.40 6.74
N LEU A 2 7.39 -21.38 5.47
CA LEU A 2 6.97 -20.37 4.47
C LEU A 2 5.44 -20.36 4.21
N ASN A 3 4.80 -21.53 4.04
CA ASN A 3 3.36 -21.61 3.74
C ASN A 3 2.46 -20.97 4.82
N MET A 4 2.89 -20.99 6.09
CA MET A 4 2.13 -20.41 7.20
C MET A 4 2.20 -18.89 7.17
N LEU A 5 3.36 -18.33 6.81
CA LEU A 5 3.55 -16.90 6.65
C LEU A 5 2.70 -16.35 5.48
N GLU A 6 2.54 -17.16 4.45
CA GLU A 6 1.75 -16.84 3.25
C GLU A 6 0.24 -16.87 3.53
N MET A 7 -0.23 -17.87 4.29
CA MET A 7 -1.60 -17.92 4.80
C MET A 7 -1.93 -16.73 5.70
N MET A 8 -1.02 -16.34 6.60
CA MET A 8 -1.21 -15.16 7.44
C MET A 8 -1.36 -13.90 6.58
N LYS A 9 -0.44 -13.71 5.61
CA LYS A 9 -0.53 -12.58 4.67
C LYS A 9 -1.86 -12.52 3.92
N GLN A 10 -2.40 -13.66 3.46
CA GLN A 10 -3.70 -13.70 2.76
C GLN A 10 -4.86 -13.25 3.65
N TYR A 11 -4.92 -13.70 4.91
CA TYR A 11 -5.97 -13.27 5.85
C TYR A 11 -5.88 -11.77 6.19
N PHE A 12 -4.67 -11.27 6.40
CA PHE A 12 -4.47 -9.85 6.70
C PHE A 12 -4.71 -8.95 5.49
N ALA A 13 -4.29 -9.36 4.28
CA ALA A 13 -4.49 -8.59 3.06
C ALA A 13 -5.97 -8.45 2.64
N HIS A 14 -6.84 -9.38 3.07
CA HIS A 14 -8.27 -9.32 2.78
C HIS A 14 -9.00 -8.25 3.63
N HIS A 15 -8.41 -7.83 4.77
CA HIS A 15 -8.99 -6.79 5.61
C HIS A 15 -8.56 -5.40 5.16
N ILE A 16 -9.52 -4.60 4.68
CA ILE A 16 -9.31 -3.21 4.24
C ILE A 16 -8.64 -2.33 5.32
N ILE A 17 -8.92 -2.59 6.60
CA ILE A 17 -8.33 -1.86 7.73
C ILE A 17 -6.82 -2.09 7.81
N PHE A 18 -6.36 -3.32 7.56
CA PHE A 18 -4.93 -3.65 7.58
C PHE A 18 -4.21 -2.98 6.42
N SER A 19 -4.79 -3.05 5.22
CA SER A 19 -4.26 -2.36 4.03
C SER A 19 -4.21 -0.84 4.23
N ALA A 20 -5.24 -0.24 4.83
CA ALA A 20 -5.27 1.17 5.17
C ALA A 20 -4.21 1.54 6.23
N GLY A 21 -4.08 0.74 7.29
CA GLY A 21 -3.06 0.94 8.31
C GLY A 21 -1.64 0.86 7.74
N LEU A 22 -1.38 -0.12 6.87
CA LEU A 22 -0.11 -0.25 6.17
C LEU A 22 0.17 0.96 5.27
N LEU A 23 -0.84 1.41 4.51
CA LEU A 23 -0.73 2.59 3.66
C LEU A 23 -0.37 3.84 4.48
N LEU A 24 -1.01 4.04 5.62
CA LEU A 24 -0.76 5.17 6.51
C LEU A 24 0.66 5.13 7.10
N ILE A 25 1.10 3.96 7.59
CA ILE A 25 2.44 3.81 8.16
C ILE A 25 3.51 4.09 7.11
N VAL A 26 3.42 3.46 5.94
CA VAL A 26 4.43 3.63 4.90
C VAL A 26 4.36 5.03 4.30
N GLY A 27 3.15 5.59 4.11
CA GLY A 27 2.97 6.97 3.71
C GLY A 27 3.68 7.93 4.67
N TYR A 28 3.45 7.81 5.98
CA TYR A 28 4.13 8.62 6.98
C TYR A 28 5.66 8.50 6.90
N VAL A 29 6.19 7.27 6.81
CA VAL A 29 7.64 7.04 6.72
C VAL A 29 8.25 7.72 5.48
N PHE A 30 7.64 7.56 4.31
CA PHE A 30 8.13 8.19 3.09
C PHE A 30 7.92 9.71 3.08
N GLY A 31 6.85 10.22 3.69
CA GLY A 31 6.63 11.65 3.88
C GLY A 31 7.76 12.28 4.69
N GLN A 32 8.11 11.68 5.83
CA GLN A 32 9.23 12.12 6.67
C GLN A 32 10.58 12.00 5.93
N LEU A 33 10.77 10.95 5.13
CA LEU A 33 11.98 10.80 4.30
C LEU A 33 12.10 11.89 3.24
N ALA A 34 10.99 12.22 2.55
CA ALA A 34 10.94 13.29 1.56
C ALA A 34 11.28 14.65 2.17
N GLU A 35 10.73 14.95 3.36
CA GLU A 35 11.04 16.17 4.09
C GLU A 35 12.53 16.27 4.45
N LYS A 36 13.15 15.15 4.90
CA LYS A 36 14.59 15.10 5.21
C LYS A 36 15.49 15.43 4.01
N ILE A 37 15.05 15.07 2.80
CA ILE A 37 15.78 15.40 1.56
C ILE A 37 15.31 16.71 0.91
N LYS A 38 14.57 17.55 1.65
CA LYS A 38 14.04 18.87 1.22
C LYS A 38 13.04 18.79 0.06
N LEU A 39 12.36 17.66 -0.11
CA LEU A 39 11.25 17.52 -1.05
C LEU A 39 9.90 17.79 -0.36
N PRO A 40 8.86 18.20 -1.11
CA PRO A 40 7.51 18.33 -0.56
C PRO A 40 7.01 17.00 0.01
N THR A 41 6.46 16.98 1.21
CA THR A 41 5.99 15.76 1.89
C THR A 41 5.00 14.94 1.05
N ILE A 42 4.18 15.62 0.24
CA ILE A 42 3.25 15.00 -0.72
C ILE A 42 3.97 14.08 -1.72
N THR A 43 5.18 14.43 -2.17
CA THR A 43 5.96 13.56 -3.05
C THR A 43 6.37 12.25 -2.36
N GLY A 44 6.65 12.30 -1.05
CA GLY A 44 6.88 11.11 -0.23
C GLY A 44 5.65 10.20 -0.18
N TYR A 45 4.47 10.76 0.02
CA TYR A 45 3.21 9.98 0.01
C TYR A 45 2.94 9.30 -1.34
N ILE A 46 3.18 10.01 -2.45
CA ILE A 46 3.03 9.45 -3.80
C ILE A 46 4.05 8.31 -4.02
N LEU A 47 5.31 8.51 -3.62
CA LEU A 47 6.34 7.49 -3.74
C LEU A 47 6.03 6.25 -2.89
N ALA A 48 5.50 6.41 -1.67
CA ALA A 48 4.99 5.30 -0.87
C ALA A 48 3.89 4.53 -1.61
N GLY A 49 2.91 5.24 -2.19
CA GLY A 49 1.84 4.62 -2.98
C GLY A 49 2.37 3.82 -4.18
N VAL A 50 3.34 4.38 -4.92
CA VAL A 50 3.99 3.69 -6.05
C VAL A 50 4.80 2.48 -5.57
N PHE A 51 5.49 2.60 -4.44
CA PHE A 51 6.35 1.56 -3.88
C PHE A 51 5.56 0.38 -3.32
N ILE A 52 4.39 0.59 -2.73
CA ILE A 52 3.55 -0.48 -2.15
C ILE A 52 2.51 -0.99 -3.16
N GLY A 53 2.10 -0.14 -4.10
CA GLY A 53 1.10 -0.42 -5.13
C GLY A 53 1.58 -1.40 -6.21
N SER A 54 0.81 -1.48 -7.29
CA SER A 54 1.02 -2.46 -8.38
C SER A 54 2.35 -2.28 -9.13
N SER A 55 2.87 -1.05 -9.18
CA SER A 55 4.15 -0.72 -9.81
C SER A 55 5.37 -1.06 -8.95
N GLY A 56 5.18 -1.33 -7.65
CA GLY A 56 6.24 -1.64 -6.69
C GLY A 56 6.14 -3.05 -6.12
N LEU A 57 5.98 -3.18 -4.80
CA LEU A 57 5.92 -4.45 -4.08
C LEU A 57 4.63 -5.26 -4.30
N LYS A 58 3.63 -4.73 -5.00
CA LYS A 58 2.31 -5.38 -5.25
C LYS A 58 1.63 -5.86 -3.96
N LEU A 59 1.85 -5.14 -2.86
CA LEU A 59 1.29 -5.45 -1.55
C LEU A 59 -0.21 -5.13 -1.49
N ILE A 60 -0.69 -4.22 -2.34
CA ILE A 60 -2.10 -3.89 -2.47
C ILE A 60 -2.66 -4.58 -3.72
N ARG A 61 -3.47 -5.62 -3.52
CA ARG A 61 -4.14 -6.34 -4.62
C ARG A 61 -5.29 -5.53 -5.21
N HIS A 62 -5.42 -5.58 -6.54
CA HIS A 62 -6.39 -4.84 -7.36
C HIS A 62 -7.80 -5.46 -7.38
N GLU A 63 -8.14 -6.34 -6.43
CA GLU A 63 -9.38 -7.13 -6.42
C GLU A 63 -10.67 -6.30 -6.34
N ASN A 64 -10.57 -4.97 -6.13
CA ASN A 64 -11.73 -4.07 -6.03
C ASN A 64 -11.98 -3.22 -7.29
N MET A 65 -11.20 -3.37 -8.37
CA MET A 65 -11.36 -2.51 -9.56
C MET A 65 -12.45 -3.00 -10.52
N GLU A 66 -12.89 -4.26 -10.41
CA GLU A 66 -13.96 -4.81 -11.28
C GLU A 66 -15.34 -4.25 -10.95
N ILE A 67 -15.62 -3.93 -9.67
CA ILE A 67 -16.91 -3.36 -9.24
C ILE A 67 -17.15 -1.99 -9.86
N LEU A 68 -16.08 -1.22 -10.10
CA LEU A 68 -16.19 0.12 -10.68
C LEU A 68 -16.52 0.09 -12.18
N TYR A 69 -16.09 -0.96 -12.89
CA TYR A 69 -16.38 -1.14 -14.32
C TYR A 69 -17.85 -1.53 -14.58
N ILE A 70 -18.48 -2.20 -13.62
CA ILE A 70 -19.90 -2.59 -13.72
C ILE A 70 -20.84 -1.38 -13.54
N LEU A 71 -20.35 -0.27 -12.96
CA LEU A 71 -21.12 0.93 -12.65
C LEU A 71 -20.91 2.09 -13.64
N SER A 72 -20.10 1.90 -14.68
CA SER A 72 -19.78 2.87 -15.74
C SER A 72 -20.16 2.32 -17.11
#